data_AF-A0A7C1ESR6-F1
#
_entry.id   AF-A0A7C1ESR6-F1
#
_cell.length_a   1.000
_cell.length_b   1.000
_cell.length_c   1.000
_cell.angle_alpha   90.00
_cell.angle_beta   90.00
_cell.angle_gamma   90.00
#
_symmetry.space_group_name_H-M   'P 1'
#
loop_
_entity.id
_entity.type
_entity.pdbx_description
1 polymer ?
#
loop_
_entity_poly.entity_id
_entity_poly.type
_entity_poly.pdbx_seq_one_letter_code
_entity_poly.pdbx_strand_id
1 'polypeptide(L)'
;MKYFLLILLLIPLLSYAADKHIEVEEGRECVECHEAQYKDWQGSAHGVNVMCFICHGSVDKNFKKRADLNKCNGCHQDFVKDVKNKKVFKDCFECHNGHTLKIKFHNIGGK
;
A
#
# COMPACT_ATOMS: atom_id res chain seq x y z
N MET A 1 -24.50 -29.57 -15.40
CA MET A 1 -25.01 -28.33 -14.74
C MET A 1 -24.83 -28.32 -13.22
N LYS A 2 -25.04 -29.42 -12.49
CA LYS A 2 -24.94 -29.46 -11.01
C LYS A 2 -23.54 -29.13 -10.45
N TYR A 3 -22.48 -29.52 -11.15
CA TYR A 3 -21.09 -29.24 -10.77
C TYR A 3 -20.60 -27.83 -11.12
N PHE A 4 -21.26 -27.15 -12.06
CA PHE A 4 -20.90 -25.79 -12.47
C PHE A 4 -21.24 -24.76 -11.38
N LEU A 5 -22.35 -24.99 -10.66
CA LEU A 5 -22.76 -24.21 -9.49
C LEU A 5 -21.83 -24.40 -8.27
N LEU A 6 -21.25 -25.59 -8.10
CA LEU A 6 -20.31 -25.91 -7.01
C LEU A 6 -18.94 -25.23 -7.20
N ILE A 7 -18.47 -25.13 -8.45
CA ILE A 7 -17.22 -24.44 -8.77
C ILE A 7 -17.36 -22.93 -8.55
N LEU A 8 -18.50 -22.32 -8.90
CA LEU A 8 -18.75 -20.89 -8.71
C LEU A 8 -18.72 -20.44 -7.24
N LEU A 9 -19.08 -21.33 -6.31
CA LEU A 9 -19.08 -21.08 -4.87
C LEU A 9 -17.69 -21.23 -4.21
N LEU A 10 -16.77 -21.96 -4.82
CA LEU A 10 -15.41 -22.19 -4.28
C LEU A 10 -14.38 -21.13 -4.71
N ILE A 11 -14.61 -20.44 -5.83
CA ILE A 11 -13.75 -19.35 -6.32
C ILE A 11 -13.58 -18.18 -5.31
N PRO A 12 -14.63 -17.68 -4.64
CA PRO A 12 -14.46 -16.57 -3.68
C PRO A 12 -13.64 -16.96 -2.44
N LEU A 13 -13.64 -18.23 -2.02
CA LEU A 13 -12.84 -18.71 -0.88
C LEU A 13 -11.33 -18.70 -1.18
N LEU A 14 -10.94 -19.07 -2.40
CA LEU A 14 -9.54 -19.02 -2.84
C LEU A 14 -9.02 -17.58 -2.97
N SER A 15 -9.89 -16.64 -3.36
CA SER A 15 -9.50 -15.23 -3.52
C SER A 15 -9.24 -14.53 -2.19
N TYR A 16 -9.94 -14.93 -1.11
CA TYR A 16 -9.80 -14.32 0.21
C TYR A 16 -8.47 -14.65 0.90
N ALA A 17 -7.85 -15.77 0.55
CA ALA A 17 -6.57 -16.19 1.12
C ALA A 17 -5.37 -15.38 0.57
N ALA A 18 -5.50 -14.76 -0.61
CA ALA A 18 -4.38 -14.12 -1.30
C ALA A 18 -3.97 -12.75 -0.73
N ASP A 19 -4.83 -12.09 0.06
CA ASP A 19 -4.60 -10.73 0.54
C ASP A 19 -3.95 -10.65 1.93
N LYS A 20 -3.82 -11.76 2.65
CA LYS A 20 -3.21 -11.76 3.98
C LYS A 20 -1.68 -11.84 3.89
N HIS A 21 -1.01 -11.04 4.72
CA HIS A 21 0.42 -11.21 4.96
C HIS A 21 0.65 -12.57 5.66
N ILE A 22 1.81 -13.19 5.41
CA ILE A 22 2.19 -14.41 6.10
C ILE A 22 2.32 -14.16 7.61
N GLU A 23 2.12 -15.20 8.42
CA GLU A 23 2.44 -15.13 9.84
C GLU A 23 3.95 -14.94 10.01
N VAL A 24 4.31 -14.08 10.95
CA VAL A 24 5.69 -13.77 11.31
C VAL A 24 5.85 -13.91 12.82
N GLU A 25 7.05 -14.27 13.26
CA GLU A 25 7.38 -14.30 14.68
C GLU A 25 7.24 -12.90 15.30
N GLU A 26 6.85 -12.85 16.57
CA GLU A 26 6.74 -11.59 17.30
C GLU A 26 8.09 -10.84 17.30
N GLY A 27 8.06 -9.55 16.98
CA GLY A 27 9.25 -8.70 16.92
C GLY A 27 10.07 -8.82 15.64
N ARG A 28 9.68 -9.66 14.68
CA ARG A 28 10.34 -9.71 13.37
C ARG A 28 10.11 -8.41 12.59
N GLU A 29 11.20 -7.81 12.12
CA GLU A 29 11.19 -6.52 11.42
C GLU A 29 10.82 -6.69 9.94
N CYS A 30 10.18 -5.67 9.35
CA CYS A 30 9.77 -5.72 7.93
C CYS A 30 10.97 -5.89 6.98
N VAL A 31 12.11 -5.27 7.31
CA VAL A 31 13.33 -5.26 6.49
C VAL A 31 13.94 -6.65 6.30
N GLU A 32 13.71 -7.56 7.25
CA GLU A 32 14.27 -8.92 7.19
C GLU A 32 13.76 -9.72 5.98
N CYS A 33 12.59 -9.38 5.45
CA CYS A 33 12.03 -9.98 4.22
C CYS A 33 11.84 -8.97 3.08
N HIS A 34 11.78 -7.67 3.37
CA HIS A 34 11.49 -6.60 2.40
C HIS A 34 12.65 -5.60 2.25
N GLU A 35 13.88 -6.10 2.19
CA GLU A 35 15.11 -5.28 2.14
C GLU A 35 15.09 -4.25 1.00
N ALA A 36 14.68 -4.65 -0.21
CA ALA A 36 14.62 -3.74 -1.35
C ALA A 36 13.63 -2.59 -1.13
N GLN A 37 12.44 -2.90 -0.59
CA GLN A 37 11.42 -1.91 -0.26
C GLN A 37 11.88 -0.99 0.87
N TYR A 38 12.55 -1.55 1.88
CA TYR A 38 13.12 -0.81 2.98
C TYR A 38 14.17 0.20 2.48
N LYS A 39 15.08 -0.21 1.59
CA LYS A 39 16.09 0.67 1.01
C LYS A 39 15.47 1.84 0.23
N ASP A 40 14.44 1.56 -0.57
CA ASP A 40 13.69 2.60 -1.29
C ASP A 40 12.99 3.57 -0.33
N TRP A 41 12.35 3.04 0.72
CA TRP A 41 11.66 3.82 1.74
C TRP A 41 12.63 4.67 2.56
N GLN A 42 13.76 4.10 2.98
CA GLN A 42 14.78 4.78 3.77
C GLN A 42 15.35 5.99 3.02
N GLY A 43 15.48 5.90 1.69
CA GLY A 43 15.88 7.01 0.82
C GLY A 43 14.77 8.01 0.48
N SER A 44 13.54 7.79 0.95
CA SER A 44 12.40 8.67 0.70
C SER A 44 12.24 9.74 1.79
N ALA A 45 11.38 10.73 1.55
CA ALA A 45 11.01 11.73 2.55
C ALA A 45 10.38 11.11 3.83
N HIS A 46 9.84 9.89 3.73
CA HIS A 46 9.21 9.19 4.85
C HIS A 46 10.18 8.27 5.61
N GLY A 47 11.38 8.01 5.07
CA GLY A 47 12.39 7.10 5.63
C GLY A 47 12.93 7.51 7.00
N VAL A 48 12.68 8.75 7.44
CA VAL A 48 13.20 9.29 8.69
C VAL A 48 12.33 8.92 9.88
N ASN A 49 11.00 9.07 9.77
CA ASN A 49 10.10 9.01 10.93
C ASN A 49 8.76 8.30 10.65
N VAL A 50 8.51 7.80 9.43
CA VAL A 50 7.22 7.20 9.07
C VAL A 50 7.37 5.70 8.86
N MET A 51 7.06 4.92 9.91
CA MET A 51 7.21 3.47 9.91
C MET A 51 6.27 2.77 8.91
N CYS A 52 6.66 1.58 8.43
CA CYS A 52 5.93 0.80 7.40
C CYS A 52 4.44 0.63 7.72
N PHE A 53 4.12 0.30 8.97
CA PHE A 53 2.75 0.04 9.42
C PHE A 53 1.85 1.28 9.41
N ILE A 54 2.41 2.50 9.34
CA ILE A 54 1.62 3.73 9.21
C ILE A 54 0.87 3.71 7.87
N CYS A 55 1.55 3.30 6.80
CA CYS A 55 0.95 3.16 5.48
C CYS A 55 0.24 1.80 5.33
N HIS A 56 0.88 0.72 5.75
CA HIS A 56 0.40 -0.63 5.47
C HIS A 56 -0.59 -1.18 6.49
N GLY A 57 -0.65 -0.65 7.71
CA GLY A 57 -1.39 -1.27 8.83
C GLY A 57 -0.57 -2.35 9.55
N SER A 58 -1.12 -2.85 10.65
CA SER A 58 -0.51 -3.94 11.43
C SER A 58 -0.78 -5.28 10.74
N VAL A 59 0.27 -6.12 10.65
CA VAL A 59 0.27 -7.43 9.97
C VAL A 59 -0.90 -8.32 10.41
N ASP A 60 -1.23 -8.30 11.70
CA ASP A 60 -2.23 -9.14 12.37
C ASP A 60 -3.67 -8.60 12.30
N LYS A 61 -3.87 -7.32 11.95
CA LYS A 61 -5.19 -6.66 12.08
C LYS A 61 -5.75 -6.12 10.79
N ASN A 62 -5.00 -5.25 10.12
CA ASN A 62 -5.53 -4.43 9.03
C ASN A 62 -4.50 -4.16 7.94
N PHE A 63 -3.56 -5.10 7.77
CA PHE A 63 -2.52 -5.01 6.77
C PHE A 63 -3.08 -4.91 5.36
N LYS A 64 -2.48 -4.03 4.57
CA LYS A 64 -2.70 -3.93 3.12
C LYS A 64 -1.34 -3.82 2.44
N LYS A 65 -1.08 -4.71 1.48
CA LYS A 65 0.13 -4.66 0.63
C LYS A 65 0.29 -3.30 -0.07
N ARG A 66 -0.83 -2.66 -0.43
CA ARG A 66 -0.85 -1.30 -0.98
C ARG A 66 -1.70 -0.42 -0.07
N ALA A 67 -1.09 0.64 0.45
CA ALA A 67 -1.79 1.61 1.28
C ALA A 67 -2.95 2.26 0.52
N ASP A 68 -4.05 2.54 1.21
CA ASP A 68 -5.15 3.31 0.65
C ASP A 68 -4.99 4.81 0.93
N LEU A 69 -5.81 5.62 0.25
CA LEU A 69 -5.76 7.08 0.35
C LEU A 69 -5.99 7.60 1.79
N ASN A 70 -6.72 6.87 2.64
CA ASN A 70 -7.04 7.32 3.99
C ASN A 70 -5.81 7.27 4.91
N LYS A 71 -4.83 6.40 4.63
CA LYS A 71 -3.55 6.36 5.35
C LYS A 71 -2.74 7.64 5.20
N CYS A 72 -2.97 8.38 4.12
CA CYS A 72 -2.32 9.68 3.86
C CYS A 72 -3.01 10.82 4.63
N ASN A 73 -4.30 10.67 4.94
CA ASN A 73 -5.15 11.73 5.48
C ASN A 73 -4.74 12.18 6.91
N GLY A 74 -4.02 11.35 7.67
CA GLY A 74 -3.54 11.74 8.99
C GLY A 74 -2.58 12.93 8.96
N CYS A 75 -1.77 13.04 7.89
CA CYS A 75 -0.73 14.06 7.76
C CYS A 75 -0.91 14.98 6.54
N HIS A 76 -1.56 14.50 5.48
CA HIS A 76 -1.69 15.19 4.19
C HIS A 76 -3.16 15.48 3.82
N GLN A 77 -3.90 16.08 4.74
CA GLN A 77 -5.35 16.31 4.58
C GLN A 77 -5.69 17.10 3.30
N ASP A 78 -4.98 18.19 3.05
CA ASP A 78 -5.23 19.04 1.87
C ASP A 78 -4.94 18.32 0.56
N PHE A 79 -3.83 17.58 0.47
CA PHE A 79 -3.51 16.80 -0.73
C PHE A 79 -4.52 15.67 -0.97
N VAL A 80 -4.98 15.00 0.10
CA VAL A 80 -6.04 13.99 0.00
C VAL A 80 -7.34 14.61 -0.51
N LYS A 81 -7.70 15.79 -0.03
CA LYS A 81 -8.88 16.54 -0.49
C LYS A 81 -8.74 16.89 -1.98
N ASP A 82 -7.57 17.32 -2.42
CA ASP A 82 -7.32 17.64 -3.83
C ASP A 82 -7.46 16.41 -4.74
N VAL A 83 -6.85 15.28 -4.38
CA VAL A 83 -7.01 14.03 -5.13
C VAL A 83 -8.48 13.63 -5.23
N LYS A 84 -9.21 13.68 -4.11
CA LYS A 84 -10.66 13.39 -4.07
C LYS A 84 -11.47 14.34 -4.94
N ASN A 85 -11.14 15.63 -4.94
CA ASN A 85 -11.84 16.66 -5.71
C ASN A 85 -11.62 16.51 -7.23
N LYS A 86 -10.42 16.08 -7.65
CA LYS A 86 -10.12 15.89 -9.06
C LYS A 86 -10.89 14.72 -9.67
N LYS A 87 -11.29 13.71 -8.88
CA LYS A 87 -12.11 12.55 -9.29
C LYS A 87 -11.57 11.69 -10.45
N VAL A 88 -10.41 12.02 -10.99
CA VAL A 88 -9.75 11.28 -12.09
C VAL A 88 -8.68 10.31 -11.60
N PHE A 89 -8.14 10.54 -10.40
CA PHE A 89 -7.12 9.70 -9.78
C PHE A 89 -7.73 8.96 -8.58
N LYS A 90 -7.45 7.66 -8.45
CA LYS A 90 -7.95 6.83 -7.35
C LYS A 90 -7.14 7.03 -6.07
N ASP A 91 -5.82 7.15 -6.21
CA ASP A 91 -4.91 7.28 -5.08
C ASP A 91 -3.65 8.08 -5.45
N CYS A 92 -2.83 8.37 -4.44
CA CYS A 92 -1.60 9.14 -4.58
C CYS A 92 -0.59 8.44 -5.52
N PHE A 93 -0.62 7.11 -5.58
CA PHE A 93 0.35 6.33 -6.31
C PHE A 93 0.02 6.20 -7.80
N GLU A 94 -1.06 6.81 -8.30
CA GLU A 94 -1.21 6.99 -9.75
C GLU A 94 -0.10 7.90 -10.29
N CYS A 95 0.30 8.90 -9.50
CA CYS A 95 1.41 9.79 -9.83
C CYS A 95 2.69 9.46 -9.07
N HIS A 96 2.63 8.98 -7.82
CA HIS A 96 3.82 8.71 -6.99
C HIS A 96 4.21 7.22 -6.99
N ASN A 97 5.51 6.94 -6.93
CA ASN A 97 6.01 5.61 -6.62
C ASN A 97 5.72 5.27 -5.14
N GLY A 98 5.62 3.97 -4.82
CA GLY A 98 5.23 3.50 -3.49
C GLY A 98 6.24 3.88 -2.40
N HIS A 99 7.37 3.16 -2.34
CA HIS A 99 8.35 3.35 -1.27
C HIS A 99 9.27 4.55 -1.50
N THR A 100 9.57 4.93 -2.75
CA THR A 100 10.39 6.12 -3.01
C THR A 100 9.61 7.43 -2.93
N LEU A 101 8.27 7.38 -3.07
CA LEU A 101 7.36 8.53 -3.11
C LEU A 101 7.67 9.56 -4.21
N LYS A 102 8.60 9.26 -5.12
CA LYS A 102 8.94 10.12 -6.25
C LYS A 102 7.80 10.13 -7.26
N ILE A 103 7.57 11.28 -7.89
CA ILE A 103 6.64 11.39 -9.01
C ILE A 103 7.15 10.51 -10.16
N LYS A 104 6.25 9.71 -10.75
CA LYS A 104 6.51 8.79 -11.87
C LYS A 104 6.70 9.52 -13.19
N PHE A 105 5.91 10.57 -13.38
CA PHE A 105 5.82 11.31 -14.63
C PHE A 105 6.06 12.78 -14.30
N HIS A 106 7.33 13.17 -14.18
CA HIS A 106 7.91 14.52 -14.29
C HIS A 106 9.37 14.47 -13.78
N ASN A 107 10.28 13.89 -14.57
CA ASN A 107 11.73 14.17 -14.43
C ASN A 107 12.14 15.39 -15.30
N ILE A 108 11.19 16.25 -15.66
CA ILE A 108 11.45 17.46 -16.45
C ILE A 108 10.92 18.65 -15.66
N GLY A 109 11.77 19.24 -14.81
CA GLY A 109 11.74 20.67 -14.50
C GLY A 109 10.63 21.22 -13.60
N GLY A 110 10.17 20.49 -12.58
CA GLY A 110 9.44 21.12 -11.46
C GLY A 110 10.44 21.59 -10.42
N LYS A 111 10.62 22.91 -10.27
CA LYS A 111 11.58 23.60 -9.39
C LYS A 111 11.69 22.99 -7.98
#